data_AF-A0A6J8CDP3-F1
#
_entry.id   AF-A0A6J8CDP3-F1
#
_cell.length_a   1.000
_cell.length_b   1.000
_cell.length_c   1.000
_cell.angle_alpha   90.00
_cell.angle_beta   90.00
_cell.angle_gamma   90.00
#
_symmetry.space_group_name_H-M   'P 1'
#
loop_
_entity.id
_entity.type
_entity.pdbx_description
1 polymer ?
#
loop_
_entity_poly.entity_id
_entity_poly.type
_entity_poly.pdbx_seq_one_letter_code
_entity_poly.pdbx_strand_id
1 'polypeptide(L)'
;MQIACNLRQSLPVYHSRAMRCKFLSLFGRTISNKSAFLREAYRRLTGDQSASLTASQTEVDKRISEILDNEDSELICDLRLNNRGQPEKYNDFLSECQNYINEKLELAVDDRRHDKIDNGGDVITHLADAFSVRDLYEQVKAKLPPNILVPSQQWLRWQFWPRHANFQSSHRYTGKLKVKFMIQSRQFRKTHVDMHYASAILRYQKEFAIMYKPFCNFVCMDDKHKLKVGEPGYPVATVERGKQVIVAMGKKFEVADHDFTKFSITPSVNLFSEIPDEIEKIFYGGQVFVGVKEIAFQSSSPWRHATEMSKILKNSFLENGEIRKLAEKYPTVEEEVLDSVEPVRILLSNVITRLKWKDKNLKVFDPATEGEIFDFRREILKNRPGY
;
A
#
# COMPACT_ATOMS: atom_id res chain seq x y z
N MET A 1 -48.95 35.76 20.02
CA MET A 1 -47.77 35.43 19.18
C MET A 1 -46.48 35.23 19.99
N GLN A 2 -46.27 35.95 21.10
CA GLN A 2 -45.06 35.85 21.94
C GLN A 2 -44.88 34.50 22.66
N ILE A 3 -45.97 33.89 23.14
CA ILE A 3 -45.93 32.58 23.83
C ILE A 3 -45.47 31.46 22.89
N ALA A 4 -45.95 31.45 21.64
CA ALA A 4 -45.57 30.46 20.64
C ALA A 4 -44.09 30.59 20.22
N CYS A 5 -43.55 31.82 20.10
CA CYS A 5 -42.14 32.04 19.82
C CYS A 5 -41.24 31.57 20.97
N ASN A 6 -41.63 31.83 22.23
CA ASN A 6 -40.87 31.39 23.40
C ASN A 6 -40.90 29.86 23.56
N LEU A 7 -42.06 29.23 23.33
CA LEU A 7 -42.18 27.76 23.34
C LEU A 7 -41.32 27.12 22.25
N ARG A 8 -41.25 27.73 21.05
CA ARG A 8 -40.45 27.20 19.94
C ARG A 8 -38.94 27.24 20.19
N GLN A 9 -38.46 28.20 20.98
CA GLN A 9 -37.06 28.26 21.42
C GLN A 9 -36.72 27.18 22.46
N SER A 10 -37.70 26.73 23.24
CA SER A 10 -37.52 25.69 24.26
C SER A 10 -37.63 24.25 23.74
N LEU A 11 -38.02 24.05 22.48
CA LEU A 11 -38.19 22.72 21.92
C LEU A 11 -36.84 22.08 21.56
N PRO A 12 -36.65 20.78 21.87
CA PRO A 12 -35.47 20.06 21.45
C PRO A 12 -35.38 19.98 19.93
N VAL A 13 -34.17 20.21 19.41
CA VAL A 13 -33.88 20.14 17.97
C VAL A 13 -33.50 18.70 17.62
N TYR A 14 -34.19 18.13 16.62
CA TYR A 14 -33.91 16.79 16.13
C TYR A 14 -33.58 16.82 14.64
N HIS A 15 -32.43 16.28 14.28
CA HIS A 15 -31.97 16.21 12.91
C HIS A 15 -32.13 14.81 12.31
N SER A 16 -32.51 14.80 11.03
CA SER A 16 -32.66 13.54 10.28
C SER A 16 -31.33 12.80 10.15
N ARG A 17 -31.40 11.48 9.98
CA ARG A 17 -30.22 10.65 9.72
C ARG A 17 -29.45 11.13 8.49
N ALA A 18 -30.16 11.59 7.45
CA ALA A 18 -29.54 12.10 6.22
C ALA A 18 -28.65 13.32 6.47
N MET A 19 -29.09 14.25 7.33
CA MET A 19 -28.32 15.44 7.69
C MET A 19 -27.03 15.09 8.45
N ARG A 20 -27.14 14.18 9.43
CA ARG A 20 -25.99 13.64 10.18
C ARG A 20 -25.01 12.91 9.26
N CYS A 21 -25.50 12.03 8.39
CA CYS A 21 -24.68 11.32 7.42
C CYS A 21 -23.96 12.26 6.45
N LYS A 22 -24.63 13.35 6.01
CA LYS A 22 -24.01 14.35 5.13
C LYS A 22 -22.82 15.03 5.82
N PHE A 23 -22.97 15.46 7.08
CA PHE A 23 -21.87 16.03 7.86
C PHE A 23 -20.71 15.04 8.03
N LEU A 24 -21.00 13.80 8.47
CA LEU A 24 -19.99 12.77 8.63
C LEU A 24 -19.29 12.42 7.30
N SER A 25 -20.00 12.44 6.17
CA SER A 25 -19.42 12.18 4.85
C SER A 25 -18.49 13.30 4.37
N LEU A 26 -18.80 14.55 4.74
CA LEU A 26 -18.02 15.73 4.36
C LEU A 26 -16.71 15.79 5.18
N PHE A 27 -16.82 15.67 6.50
CA PHE A 27 -15.66 15.81 7.41
C PHE A 27 -14.91 14.49 7.66
N GLY A 28 -15.58 13.35 7.52
CA GLY A 28 -14.98 12.03 7.75
C GLY A 28 -13.93 11.63 6.71
N ARG A 29 -13.91 12.29 5.53
CA ARG A 29 -12.84 12.12 4.54
C ARG A 29 -11.54 12.80 4.97
N THR A 30 -11.64 13.94 5.65
CA THR A 30 -10.51 14.74 6.10
C THR A 30 -9.98 14.27 7.46
N ILE A 31 -10.89 13.82 8.34
CA ILE A 31 -10.57 13.37 9.70
C ILE A 31 -10.83 11.86 9.78
N SER A 32 -9.81 11.05 9.45
CA SER A 32 -9.93 9.59 9.51
C SER A 32 -10.02 9.09 10.96
N ASN A 33 -10.82 8.04 11.20
CA ASN A 33 -10.91 7.30 12.46
C ASN A 33 -11.42 8.06 13.71
N LYS A 34 -12.08 9.22 13.56
CA LYS A 34 -12.69 9.96 14.68
C LYS A 34 -14.21 10.09 14.58
N SER A 35 -14.90 9.03 14.19
CA SER A 35 -16.36 9.07 13.97
C SER A 35 -17.15 9.48 15.21
N ALA A 36 -16.73 9.07 16.41
CA ALA A 36 -17.36 9.47 17.66
C ALA A 36 -17.19 10.95 17.97
N PHE A 37 -15.98 11.48 17.78
CA PHE A 37 -15.69 12.90 17.92
C PHE A 37 -16.51 13.76 16.95
N LEU A 38 -16.63 13.33 15.69
CA LEU A 38 -17.43 14.04 14.69
C LEU A 38 -18.93 14.04 15.03
N ARG A 39 -19.44 12.96 15.63
CA ARG A 39 -20.83 12.92 16.12
C ARG A 39 -21.05 13.91 17.26
N GLU A 40 -20.13 13.98 18.21
CA GLU A 40 -20.23 14.91 19.33
C GLU A 40 -20.04 16.37 18.89
N ALA A 41 -19.08 16.64 17.99
CA ALA A 41 -18.93 17.95 17.37
C ALA A 41 -20.20 18.38 16.62
N TYR A 42 -20.82 17.47 15.87
CA TYR A 42 -22.10 17.76 15.20
C TYR A 42 -23.20 18.11 16.21
N ARG A 43 -23.32 17.35 17.30
CA ARG A 43 -24.28 17.60 18.37
C ARG A 43 -24.09 18.99 19.00
N ARG A 44 -22.86 19.36 19.36
CA ARG A 44 -22.56 20.67 19.97
C ARG A 44 -22.80 21.85 19.02
N LEU A 45 -22.44 21.70 17.74
CA LEU A 45 -22.60 22.77 16.74
C LEU A 45 -24.06 22.98 16.31
N THR A 46 -24.88 21.93 16.36
CA THR A 46 -26.24 21.98 15.80
C THR A 46 -27.36 21.90 16.84
N GLY A 47 -27.04 21.55 18.08
CA GLY A 47 -28.03 21.32 19.13
C GLY A 47 -28.86 20.04 18.95
N ASP A 48 -28.45 19.12 18.06
CA ASP A 48 -29.19 17.88 17.76
C ASP A 48 -29.26 16.92 18.95
N GLN A 49 -30.46 16.67 19.45
CA GLN A 49 -30.71 15.76 20.58
C GLN A 49 -31.10 14.34 20.15
N SER A 50 -30.80 13.96 18.91
CA SER A 50 -31.07 12.62 18.41
C SER A 50 -30.37 11.52 19.22
N ALA A 51 -31.09 10.46 19.54
CA ALA A 51 -30.57 9.29 20.24
C ALA A 51 -29.51 8.53 19.39
N SER A 52 -28.56 7.90 20.09
CA SER A 52 -27.56 7.00 19.49
C SER A 52 -28.20 5.67 19.06
N LEU A 53 -27.63 4.99 18.06
CA LEU A 53 -28.24 3.80 17.44
C LEU A 53 -28.09 2.52 18.27
N THR A 54 -27.14 2.47 19.21
CA THR A 54 -26.78 1.26 19.95
C THR A 54 -26.25 1.65 21.33
N ALA A 55 -26.47 0.81 22.34
CA ALA A 55 -25.98 1.03 23.71
C ALA A 55 -24.47 1.31 23.78
N SER A 56 -23.65 0.56 23.02
CA SER A 56 -22.21 0.79 22.92
C SER A 56 -21.88 2.16 22.30
N GLN A 57 -22.69 2.63 21.35
CA GLN A 57 -22.50 3.95 20.76
C GLN A 57 -22.85 5.04 21.77
N THR A 58 -23.93 4.87 22.55
CA THR A 58 -24.30 5.78 23.63
C THR A 58 -23.17 5.92 24.66
N GLU A 59 -22.58 4.80 25.07
CA GLU A 59 -21.48 4.80 26.04
C GLU A 59 -20.22 5.51 25.51
N VAL A 60 -19.85 5.25 24.26
CA VAL A 60 -18.73 5.93 23.61
C VAL A 60 -18.99 7.42 23.43
N ASP A 61 -20.19 7.80 22.98
CA ASP A 61 -20.56 9.21 22.77
C ASP A 61 -20.56 9.97 24.11
N LYS A 62 -21.03 9.35 25.21
CA LYS A 62 -20.99 9.93 26.56
C LYS A 62 -19.55 10.19 27.02
N ARG A 63 -18.66 9.20 26.88
CA ARG A 63 -17.23 9.35 27.24
C ARG A 63 -16.56 10.45 26.42
N ILE A 64 -16.88 10.57 25.13
CA ILE A 64 -16.33 11.62 24.27
C ILE A 64 -16.84 13.01 24.67
N SER A 65 -18.09 13.13 25.11
CA SER A 65 -18.59 14.39 25.68
C SER A 65 -17.81 14.76 26.93
N GLU A 66 -17.62 13.81 27.86
CA GLU A 66 -16.85 14.03 29.08
C GLU A 66 -15.40 14.44 28.77
N ILE A 67 -14.76 13.83 27.76
CA ILE A 67 -13.41 14.23 27.29
C ILE A 67 -13.39 15.68 26.82
N LEU A 68 -14.37 16.07 26.02
CA LEU A 68 -14.47 17.42 25.46
C LEU A 68 -14.80 18.47 26.54
N ASP A 69 -15.64 18.13 27.51
CA ASP A 69 -16.02 19.03 28.60
C ASP A 69 -14.86 19.28 29.58
N ASN A 70 -13.99 18.29 29.76
CA ASN A 70 -12.80 18.42 30.60
C ASN A 70 -11.58 18.97 29.86
N GLU A 71 -11.70 19.25 28.54
CA GLU A 71 -10.60 19.68 27.66
C GLU A 71 -9.34 18.77 27.72
N ASP A 72 -9.48 17.55 28.21
CA ASP A 72 -8.37 16.66 28.51
C ASP A 72 -8.13 15.67 27.36
N SER A 73 -7.14 15.97 26.54
CA SER A 73 -6.71 15.08 25.45
C SER A 73 -6.06 13.78 25.91
N GLU A 74 -5.67 13.68 27.19
CA GLU A 74 -5.00 12.51 27.79
C GLU A 74 -5.97 11.48 28.37
N LEU A 75 -7.28 11.73 28.36
CA LEU A 75 -8.29 10.76 28.83
C LEU A 75 -8.36 9.45 27.99
N ILE A 76 -7.48 9.30 27.00
CA ILE A 76 -7.26 8.06 26.28
C ILE A 76 -6.67 7.03 27.24
N CYS A 77 -7.54 6.17 27.76
CA CYS A 77 -7.15 5.14 28.72
C CYS A 77 -6.21 4.11 28.08
N ASP A 78 -4.98 4.07 28.58
CA ASP A 78 -4.06 2.97 28.34
C ASP A 78 -4.57 1.69 29.01
N LEU A 79 -5.02 0.74 28.19
CA LEU A 79 -5.65 -0.47 28.68
C LEU A 79 -4.66 -1.45 29.36
N ARG A 80 -3.35 -1.18 29.32
CA ARG A 80 -2.34 -1.95 30.05
C ARG A 80 -2.45 -1.81 31.56
N LEU A 81 -2.93 -0.66 32.05
CA LEU A 81 -3.12 -0.43 33.49
C LEU A 81 -4.06 -1.47 34.13
N ASN A 82 -4.93 -2.07 33.33
CA ASN A 82 -5.85 -3.12 33.77
C ASN A 82 -5.14 -4.48 33.95
N ASN A 83 -3.94 -4.66 33.40
CA ASN A 83 -3.16 -5.88 33.53
C ASN A 83 -2.33 -5.84 34.81
N ARG A 84 -2.87 -6.40 35.89
CA ARG A 84 -2.17 -6.49 37.19
C ARG A 84 -1.02 -7.51 37.20
N GLY A 85 -0.84 -8.27 36.11
CA GLY A 85 0.20 -9.28 35.97
C GLY A 85 0.08 -10.46 36.94
N GLN A 86 0.97 -11.45 36.79
CA GLN A 86 1.23 -12.46 37.82
C GLN A 86 2.45 -12.03 38.66
N PRO A 87 2.57 -12.49 39.92
CA PRO A 87 3.72 -12.17 40.77
C PRO A 87 5.04 -12.58 40.09
N GLU A 88 6.04 -11.71 40.26
CA GLU A 88 7.21 -11.63 39.40
C GLU A 88 8.24 -12.73 39.66
N LYS A 89 8.20 -13.79 38.85
CA LYS A 89 9.14 -14.93 38.94
C LYS A 89 10.36 -14.81 38.01
N TYR A 90 10.38 -13.81 37.12
CA TYR A 90 11.33 -13.71 36.00
C TYR A 90 12.05 -12.36 35.94
N ASN A 91 12.20 -11.66 37.07
CA ASN A 91 12.79 -10.32 37.10
C ASN A 91 14.25 -10.32 36.64
N ASP A 92 15.05 -11.27 37.09
CA ASP A 92 16.46 -11.38 36.69
C ASP A 92 16.59 -11.54 35.16
N PHE A 93 15.72 -12.35 34.55
CA PHE A 93 15.66 -12.53 33.09
C PHE A 93 15.26 -11.23 32.37
N LEU A 94 14.31 -10.48 32.92
CA LEU A 94 13.85 -9.22 32.30
C LEU A 94 14.89 -8.10 32.41
N SER A 95 15.63 -8.03 33.52
CA SER A 95 16.74 -7.09 33.68
C SER A 95 17.82 -7.33 32.62
N GLU A 96 18.19 -8.59 32.38
CA GLU A 96 19.14 -8.93 31.32
C GLU A 96 18.61 -8.64 29.91
N CYS A 97 17.31 -8.88 29.66
CA CYS A 97 16.68 -8.46 28.40
C CYS A 97 16.76 -6.95 28.20
N GLN A 98 16.52 -6.16 29.25
CA GLN A 98 16.57 -4.70 29.18
C GLN A 98 18.01 -4.21 28.97
N ASN A 99 19.00 -4.82 29.62
CA ASN A 99 20.42 -4.53 29.41
C ASN A 99 20.83 -4.78 27.95
N TYR A 100 20.44 -5.94 27.40
CA TYR A 100 20.71 -6.28 26.00
C TYR A 100 20.06 -5.27 25.04
N ILE A 101 18.82 -4.86 25.30
CA ILE A 101 18.12 -3.85 24.48
C ILE A 101 18.84 -2.50 24.57
N ASN A 102 19.27 -2.09 25.77
CA ASN A 102 19.97 -0.82 25.98
C ASN A 102 21.33 -0.79 25.26
N GLU A 103 22.11 -1.88 25.31
CA GLU A 103 23.36 -2.05 24.56
C GLU A 103 23.15 -1.80 23.05
N LYS A 104 22.04 -2.30 22.50
CA LYS A 104 21.67 -2.13 21.09
C LYS A 104 21.06 -0.77 20.75
N LEU A 105 20.51 -0.06 21.73
CA LEU A 105 20.02 1.32 21.59
C LEU A 105 21.17 2.34 21.56
N GLU A 106 22.22 2.14 22.38
CA GLU A 106 23.37 3.07 22.45
C GLU A 106 24.19 3.09 21.16
N LEU A 107 24.19 1.99 20.40
CA LEU A 107 24.83 1.90 19.08
C LEU A 107 24.08 2.65 17.96
N ALA A 108 22.84 3.10 18.20
CA ALA A 108 22.04 3.77 17.19
C ALA A 108 22.40 5.27 17.08
N VAL A 109 22.94 5.65 15.92
CA VAL A 109 23.08 7.06 15.51
C VAL A 109 21.73 7.54 14.98
N ASP A 110 20.83 7.92 15.89
CA ASP A 110 19.59 8.62 15.53
C ASP A 110 19.86 10.12 15.43
N ASP A 111 19.75 10.69 14.23
CA ASP A 111 19.93 12.13 13.95
C ASP A 111 18.67 12.94 14.34
N ARG A 112 17.54 12.26 14.61
CA ARG A 112 16.25 12.87 14.99
C ARG A 112 15.87 12.59 16.44
N ARG A 113 16.83 12.71 17.35
CA ARG A 113 16.60 12.57 18.81
C ARG A 113 15.54 13.52 19.38
N HIS A 114 15.19 14.58 18.64
CA HIS A 114 14.32 15.65 19.14
C HIS A 114 12.84 15.54 18.73
N ASP A 115 12.47 14.66 17.78
CA ASP A 115 11.17 14.82 17.10
C ASP A 115 10.01 13.96 17.64
N LYS A 116 10.24 13.01 18.56
CA LYS A 116 9.15 12.16 19.09
C LYS A 116 9.35 11.78 20.55
N ILE A 117 9.03 12.73 21.43
CA ILE A 117 8.74 12.47 22.83
C ILE A 117 7.30 11.95 22.88
N ASP A 118 7.08 10.75 23.44
CA ASP A 118 5.73 10.26 23.75
C ASP A 118 5.12 11.13 24.87
N ASN A 119 3.80 11.14 25.03
CA ASN A 119 3.12 12.00 26.03
C ASN A 119 3.60 11.78 27.48
N GLY A 120 4.32 10.69 27.75
CA GLY A 120 4.97 10.39 29.04
C GLY A 120 6.44 10.82 29.18
N GLY A 121 7.00 11.62 28.26
CA GLY A 121 8.38 12.13 28.34
C GLY A 121 9.47 11.17 27.82
N ASP A 122 9.11 9.97 27.38
CA ASP A 122 10.05 8.98 26.85
C ASP A 122 10.39 9.27 25.36
N VAL A 123 11.69 9.29 25.02
CA VAL A 123 12.17 9.50 23.66
C VAL A 123 12.03 8.19 22.86
N ILE A 124 11.29 8.23 21.76
CA ILE A 124 11.13 7.08 20.87
C ILE A 124 12.38 6.97 19.98
N THR A 125 13.33 6.11 20.36
CA THR A 125 14.53 5.81 19.57
C THR A 125 14.36 4.55 18.72
N HIS A 126 15.08 4.51 17.59
CA HIS A 126 15.15 3.34 16.74
C HIS A 126 16.31 2.42 17.16
N LEU A 127 16.09 1.11 17.18
CA LEU A 127 17.15 0.11 17.34
C LEU A 127 17.99 0.04 16.06
N ALA A 128 19.31 -0.01 16.18
CA ALA A 128 20.24 -0.14 15.06
C ALA A 128 20.13 -1.53 14.39
N ASP A 129 20.01 -2.56 15.21
CA ASP A 129 19.87 -3.95 14.78
C ASP A 129 18.41 -4.40 14.86
N ALA A 130 17.93 -5.03 13.80
CA ALA A 130 16.66 -5.76 13.84
C ALA A 130 16.90 -7.17 14.38
N PHE A 131 16.21 -7.54 15.46
CA PHE A 131 16.24 -8.88 16.02
C PHE A 131 14.83 -9.39 16.30
N SER A 132 14.62 -10.70 16.13
CA SER A 132 13.35 -11.33 16.45
C SER A 132 13.25 -11.61 17.95
N VAL A 133 12.04 -11.95 18.44
CA VAL A 133 11.87 -12.43 19.83
C VAL A 133 12.69 -13.70 20.07
N ARG A 134 12.86 -14.53 19.04
CA ARG A 134 13.65 -15.76 19.14
C ARG A 134 15.11 -15.43 19.38
N ASP A 135 15.65 -14.49 18.60
CA ASP A 135 17.06 -14.09 18.69
C ASP A 135 17.34 -13.42 20.03
N LEU A 136 16.48 -12.50 20.48
CA LEU A 136 16.60 -11.89 21.82
C LEU A 136 16.61 -12.97 22.91
N TYR A 137 15.68 -13.91 22.82
CA TYR A 137 15.55 -14.97 23.81
C TYR A 137 16.79 -15.87 23.85
N GLU A 138 17.31 -16.29 22.70
CA GLU A 138 18.50 -17.14 22.62
C GLU A 138 19.76 -16.42 23.09
N GLN A 139 19.95 -15.16 22.70
CA GLN A 139 21.13 -14.38 23.08
C GLN A 139 21.15 -14.07 24.58
N VAL A 140 20.00 -13.75 25.17
CA VAL A 140 19.89 -13.56 26.62
C VAL A 140 20.06 -14.89 27.34
N LYS A 141 19.44 -15.98 26.85
CA LYS A 141 19.60 -17.31 27.44
C LYS A 141 21.05 -17.80 27.43
N ALA A 142 21.83 -17.47 26.41
CA ALA A 142 23.24 -17.81 26.32
C ALA A 142 24.11 -17.06 27.35
N LYS A 143 23.72 -15.84 27.75
CA LYS A 143 24.43 -15.02 28.74
C LYS A 143 24.06 -15.36 30.19
N LEU A 144 22.94 -16.05 30.42
CA LEU A 144 22.41 -16.31 31.76
C LEU A 144 23.03 -17.54 32.44
N PRO A 145 23.30 -17.47 33.77
CA PRO A 145 23.68 -18.64 34.54
C PRO A 145 22.53 -19.68 34.63
N PRO A 146 22.85 -20.98 34.77
CA PRO A 146 21.89 -22.08 34.66
C PRO A 146 20.82 -22.13 35.77
N ASN A 147 20.95 -21.34 36.83
CA ASN A 147 20.05 -21.35 38.00
C ASN A 147 18.89 -20.32 37.89
N ILE A 148 18.83 -19.55 36.81
CA ILE A 148 17.77 -18.53 36.62
C ILE A 148 16.57 -19.15 35.90
N LEU A 149 15.37 -18.82 36.38
CA LEU A 149 14.13 -19.22 35.72
C LEU A 149 13.99 -18.48 34.39
N VAL A 150 13.83 -19.23 33.30
CA VAL A 150 13.64 -18.68 31.95
C VAL A 150 12.18 -18.89 31.53
N PRO A 151 11.45 -17.83 31.12
CA PRO A 151 10.04 -17.94 30.71
C PRO A 151 9.91 -18.51 29.28
N SER A 152 8.68 -18.73 28.81
CA SER A 152 8.47 -19.05 27.40
C SER A 152 8.63 -17.82 26.50
N GLN A 153 8.91 -18.02 25.21
CA GLN A 153 9.05 -16.93 24.23
C GLN A 153 7.77 -16.13 24.04
N GLN A 154 6.63 -16.82 24.11
CA GLN A 154 5.33 -16.18 24.04
C GLN A 154 5.09 -15.28 25.26
N TRP A 155 5.56 -15.70 26.44
CA TRP A 155 5.48 -14.89 27.65
C TRP A 155 6.38 -13.66 27.57
N LEU A 156 7.62 -13.80 27.07
CA LEU A 156 8.53 -12.68 26.82
C LEU A 156 7.91 -11.67 25.85
N ARG A 157 7.26 -12.14 24.79
CA ARG A 157 6.56 -11.29 23.82
C ARG A 157 5.48 -10.42 24.47
N TRP A 158 4.79 -10.92 25.50
CA TRP A 158 3.79 -10.13 26.24
C TRP A 158 4.40 -9.08 27.17
N GLN A 159 5.70 -9.14 27.44
CA GLN A 159 6.39 -8.11 28.21
C GLN A 159 6.71 -6.86 27.38
N PHE A 160 6.59 -6.93 26.07
CA PHE A 160 6.83 -5.82 25.16
C PHE A 160 5.71 -4.78 25.23
N TRP A 161 5.97 -3.61 24.68
CA TRP A 161 4.97 -2.57 24.48
C TRP A 161 4.04 -2.94 23.30
N PRO A 162 2.71 -2.81 23.46
CA PRO A 162 1.76 -3.12 22.40
C PRO A 162 1.88 -2.12 21.25
N ARG A 163 1.62 -2.57 20.03
CA ARG A 163 1.64 -1.67 18.85
C ARG A 163 0.65 -0.49 19.00
N HIS A 164 -0.49 -0.75 19.64
CA HIS A 164 -1.52 0.23 19.96
C HIS A 164 -2.02 -0.03 21.39
N ALA A 165 -1.82 0.93 22.30
CA ALA A 165 -2.19 0.79 23.72
C ALA A 165 -3.71 0.75 23.97
N ASN A 166 -4.50 1.29 23.04
CA ASN A 166 -5.94 1.50 23.24
C ASN A 166 -6.79 0.34 22.69
N PHE A 167 -6.16 -0.67 22.09
CA PHE A 167 -6.88 -1.81 21.52
C PHE A 167 -7.10 -2.87 22.59
N GLN A 168 -8.22 -3.59 22.59
CA GLN A 168 -8.47 -4.63 23.61
C GLN A 168 -7.34 -5.68 23.72
N SER A 169 -6.62 -5.95 22.61
CA SER A 169 -5.47 -6.85 22.61
C SER A 169 -4.29 -6.35 23.45
N SER A 170 -4.18 -5.05 23.72
CA SER A 170 -3.12 -4.46 24.54
C SER A 170 -3.20 -4.89 26.00
N HIS A 171 -4.38 -5.30 26.49
CA HIS A 171 -4.56 -5.83 27.84
C HIS A 171 -3.67 -7.06 28.12
N ARG A 172 -3.28 -7.79 27.08
CA ARG A 172 -2.38 -8.95 27.21
C ARG A 172 -0.92 -8.55 27.45
N TYR A 173 -0.56 -7.30 27.16
CA TYR A 173 0.79 -6.79 27.27
C TYR A 173 0.98 -6.12 28.62
N THR A 174 2.16 -6.29 29.22
CA THR A 174 2.55 -5.59 30.45
C THR A 174 3.34 -4.32 30.14
N GLY A 175 4.07 -4.30 29.02
CA GLY A 175 4.90 -3.16 28.62
C GLY A 175 6.15 -2.92 29.49
N LYS A 176 6.59 -3.93 30.25
CA LYS A 176 7.79 -3.85 31.11
C LYS A 176 9.07 -3.61 30.32
N LEU A 177 9.16 -4.21 29.12
CA LEU A 177 10.23 -3.91 28.18
C LEU A 177 9.72 -2.79 27.26
N LYS A 178 10.40 -1.64 27.26
CA LYS A 178 10.04 -0.44 26.48
C LYS A 178 10.34 -0.58 24.97
N VAL A 179 9.98 -1.72 24.38
CA VAL A 179 10.16 -2.05 22.95
C VAL A 179 8.83 -2.51 22.35
N LYS A 180 8.52 -2.10 21.12
CA LYS A 180 7.29 -2.50 20.40
C LYS A 180 7.59 -3.05 19.02
N PHE A 181 6.75 -3.96 18.55
CA PHE A 181 6.76 -4.37 17.14
C PHE A 181 6.33 -3.21 16.25
N MET A 182 7.23 -2.76 15.40
CA MET A 182 6.95 -1.79 14.36
C MET A 182 7.34 -2.38 13.01
N ILE A 183 6.54 -2.07 12.00
CA ILE A 183 6.98 -2.28 10.62
C ILE A 183 8.05 -1.23 10.39
N GLN A 184 9.24 -1.66 9.94
CA GLN A 184 10.31 -0.74 9.55
C GLN A 184 9.78 0.16 8.43
N SER A 185 9.36 1.37 8.77
CA SER A 185 9.07 2.41 7.80
C SER A 185 10.40 2.92 7.26
N ARG A 186 10.53 3.03 5.94
CA ARG A 186 11.72 3.64 5.31
C ARG A 186 12.03 4.97 5.98
N GLN A 187 13.11 5.04 6.75
CA GLN A 187 13.57 6.27 7.40
C GLN A 187 14.09 7.28 6.37
N PHE A 188 14.64 6.78 5.25
CA PHE A 188 14.96 7.53 4.06
C PHE A 188 13.73 7.73 3.15
N ARG A 189 12.68 8.41 3.63
CA ARG A 189 11.95 9.29 2.70
C ARG A 189 12.73 10.58 2.63
N LYS A 190 13.85 10.56 1.90
CA LYS A 190 14.51 11.78 1.47
C LYS A 190 13.52 12.42 0.51
N THR A 191 12.84 13.47 0.93
CA THR A 191 12.29 14.44 -0.03
C THR A 191 13.45 14.79 -0.95
N HIS A 192 13.36 14.33 -2.21
CA HIS A 192 14.41 14.65 -3.17
C HIS A 192 14.37 16.16 -3.37
N VAL A 193 15.54 16.81 -3.39
CA VAL A 193 15.61 18.26 -3.65
C VAL A 193 14.90 18.61 -4.96
N ASP A 194 14.87 17.70 -5.94
CA ASP A 194 14.20 17.91 -7.23
C ASP A 194 12.71 17.51 -7.28
N MET A 195 12.11 17.12 -6.16
CA MET A 195 10.71 16.72 -6.14
C MET A 195 9.77 17.85 -6.60
N HIS A 196 10.09 19.12 -6.27
CA HIS A 196 9.31 20.27 -6.75
C HIS A 196 9.47 20.47 -8.26
N TYR A 197 10.67 20.26 -8.82
CA TYR A 197 10.89 20.33 -10.27
C TYR A 197 10.10 19.23 -11.00
N ALA A 198 10.14 17.99 -10.51
CA ALA A 198 9.38 16.88 -11.11
C ALA A 198 7.86 17.14 -11.03
N SER A 199 7.37 17.69 -9.91
CA SER A 199 5.97 18.07 -9.75
C SER A 199 5.56 19.21 -10.70
N ALA A 200 6.42 20.22 -10.85
CA ALA A 200 6.20 21.35 -11.77
C ALA A 200 6.17 20.89 -13.23
N ILE A 201 7.10 20.03 -13.65
CA ILE A 201 7.13 19.45 -15.01
C ILE A 201 5.83 18.67 -15.27
N LEU A 202 5.41 17.80 -14.34
CA LEU A 202 4.17 17.04 -14.49
C LEU A 202 2.94 17.97 -14.56
N ARG A 203 2.94 19.07 -13.79
CA ARG A 203 1.88 20.08 -13.85
C ARG A 203 1.82 20.75 -15.23
N TYR A 204 2.95 21.21 -15.75
CA TYR A 204 3.01 21.83 -17.08
C TYR A 204 2.61 20.86 -18.20
N GLN A 205 2.99 19.59 -18.11
CA GLN A 205 2.54 18.55 -19.04
C GLN A 205 1.02 18.38 -19.04
N LYS A 206 0.38 18.44 -17.86
CA LYS A 206 -1.08 18.38 -17.73
C LYS A 206 -1.77 19.62 -18.31
N GLU A 207 -1.25 20.80 -18.03
CA GLU A 207 -1.78 22.07 -18.58
C GLU A 207 -1.66 22.10 -20.10
N PHE A 208 -0.53 21.66 -20.64
CA PHE A 208 -0.34 21.47 -22.08
C PHE A 208 -1.36 20.48 -22.65
N ALA A 209 -1.56 19.34 -22.00
CA ALA A 209 -2.51 18.33 -22.45
C ALA A 209 -3.95 18.88 -22.49
N ILE A 210 -4.36 19.69 -21.52
CA ILE A 210 -5.67 20.35 -21.51
C ILE A 210 -5.79 21.33 -22.69
N MET A 211 -4.78 22.19 -22.88
CA MET A 211 -4.78 23.21 -23.94
C MET A 211 -4.88 22.60 -25.33
N TYR A 212 -4.20 21.47 -25.57
CA TYR A 212 -4.15 20.79 -26.87
C TYR A 212 -4.95 19.49 -26.89
N LYS A 213 -5.96 19.35 -26.02
CA LYS A 213 -6.76 18.13 -25.85
C LYS A 213 -7.24 17.46 -27.15
N PRO A 214 -7.67 18.18 -28.21
CA PRO A 214 -8.07 17.54 -29.47
C PRO A 214 -6.91 16.93 -30.28
N PHE A 215 -5.68 17.37 -30.01
CA PHE A 215 -4.49 17.08 -30.82
C PHE A 215 -3.44 16.26 -30.06
N CYS A 216 -3.67 15.93 -28.79
CA CYS A 216 -2.70 15.23 -27.96
C CYS A 216 -3.34 14.14 -27.11
N ASN A 217 -2.54 13.14 -26.74
CA ASN A 217 -2.91 12.09 -25.81
C ASN A 217 -1.98 12.17 -24.58
N PHE A 218 -2.53 11.97 -23.39
CA PHE A 218 -1.76 11.90 -22.15
C PHE A 218 -1.63 10.43 -21.72
N VAL A 219 -0.41 9.88 -21.80
CA VAL A 219 -0.16 8.47 -21.51
C VAL A 219 0.78 8.34 -20.31
N CYS A 220 0.37 7.57 -19.30
CA CYS A 220 1.23 7.20 -18.18
C CYS A 220 1.72 5.78 -18.35
N MET A 221 3.04 5.58 -18.32
CA MET A 221 3.68 4.28 -18.50
C MET A 221 4.39 3.83 -17.23
N ASP A 222 4.36 2.54 -16.93
CA ASP A 222 5.17 1.92 -15.88
C ASP A 222 5.54 0.47 -16.27
N ASP A 223 6.77 0.06 -15.98
CA ASP A 223 7.31 -1.27 -16.32
C ASP A 223 8.14 -1.90 -15.19
N LYS A 224 7.73 -1.71 -13.93
CA LYS A 224 8.62 -1.94 -12.78
C LYS A 224 8.62 -3.33 -12.15
N HIS A 225 7.65 -4.19 -12.46
CA HIS A 225 7.53 -5.47 -11.76
C HIS A 225 8.02 -6.64 -12.62
N LYS A 226 8.80 -7.56 -12.02
CA LYS A 226 9.25 -8.79 -12.70
C LYS A 226 8.51 -9.99 -12.12
N LEU A 227 7.80 -10.69 -12.97
CA LEU A 227 7.15 -11.96 -12.68
C LEU A 227 8.13 -13.09 -13.01
N LYS A 228 8.64 -13.72 -11.96
CA LYS A 228 9.51 -14.88 -12.04
C LYS A 228 8.73 -16.09 -12.57
N VAL A 229 9.27 -16.78 -13.57
CA VAL A 229 8.67 -17.99 -14.14
C VAL A 229 9.61 -19.19 -13.98
N GLY A 230 9.06 -20.29 -13.50
CA GLY A 230 9.76 -21.57 -13.31
C GLY A 230 9.68 -22.50 -14.52
N GLU A 231 10.21 -23.71 -14.35
CA GLU A 231 10.09 -24.78 -15.34
C GLU A 231 8.62 -25.21 -15.52
N PRO A 232 8.22 -25.66 -16.72
CA PRO A 232 6.90 -26.22 -16.95
C PRO A 232 6.58 -27.33 -15.94
N GLY A 233 5.45 -27.20 -15.25
CA GLY A 233 5.02 -28.15 -14.21
C GLY A 233 5.64 -27.93 -12.83
N TYR A 234 6.59 -27.00 -12.68
CA TYR A 234 7.25 -26.69 -11.42
C TYR A 234 7.02 -25.23 -11.03
N PRO A 235 6.01 -24.93 -10.19
CA PRO A 235 5.73 -23.55 -9.77
C PRO A 235 6.89 -23.00 -8.93
N VAL A 236 7.18 -21.71 -9.05
CA VAL A 236 8.28 -21.02 -8.31
C VAL A 236 7.71 -19.99 -7.34
N ALA A 237 8.36 -19.87 -6.17
CA ALA A 237 7.93 -18.97 -5.12
C ALA A 237 8.25 -17.51 -5.48
N THR A 238 7.32 -16.61 -5.18
CA THR A 238 7.56 -15.16 -5.31
C THR A 238 8.34 -14.65 -4.10
N VAL A 239 9.42 -13.89 -4.34
CA VAL A 239 10.33 -13.31 -3.33
C VAL A 239 9.59 -12.45 -2.28
N GLU A 240 8.48 -11.81 -2.67
CA GLU A 240 7.76 -10.85 -1.83
C GLU A 240 6.53 -11.48 -1.17
N ARG A 241 6.72 -11.94 0.08
CA ARG A 241 5.70 -12.41 1.04
C ARG A 241 4.84 -13.59 0.56
N GLY A 242 4.91 -14.70 1.29
CA GLY A 242 4.01 -15.84 1.09
C GLY A 242 2.54 -15.40 1.07
N LYS A 243 1.88 -15.53 -0.09
CA LYS A 243 0.45 -15.29 -0.24
C LYS A 243 -0.32 -16.57 0.05
N GLN A 244 -1.49 -16.43 0.65
CA GLN A 244 -2.42 -17.55 0.80
C GLN A 244 -2.95 -17.95 -0.57
N VAL A 245 -2.82 -19.22 -0.91
CA VAL A 245 -3.30 -19.82 -2.16
C VAL A 245 -4.29 -20.93 -1.84
N ILE A 246 -5.26 -21.13 -2.75
CA ILE A 246 -6.25 -22.20 -2.61
C ILE A 246 -5.58 -23.51 -3.00
N VAL A 247 -5.64 -24.50 -2.12
CA VAL A 247 -5.11 -25.85 -2.35
C VAL A 247 -6.24 -26.85 -2.17
N ALA A 248 -6.36 -27.80 -3.09
CA ALA A 248 -7.35 -28.87 -2.98
C ALA A 248 -7.10 -29.73 -1.74
N MET A 249 -8.17 -30.19 -1.10
CA MET A 249 -8.10 -31.04 0.08
C MET A 249 -7.28 -32.31 -0.21
N GLY A 250 -6.28 -32.61 0.63
CA GLY A 250 -5.40 -33.77 0.47
C GLY A 250 -4.24 -33.60 -0.52
N LYS A 251 -4.05 -32.41 -1.10
CA LYS A 251 -2.88 -32.09 -1.91
C LYS A 251 -1.94 -31.17 -1.14
N LYS A 252 -0.63 -31.42 -1.27
CA LYS A 252 0.42 -30.52 -0.77
C LYS A 252 0.83 -29.60 -1.91
N PHE A 253 0.82 -28.30 -1.66
CA PHE A 253 1.27 -27.31 -2.64
C PHE A 253 2.74 -26.97 -2.35
N GLU A 254 3.62 -27.67 -3.05
CA GLU A 254 5.06 -27.45 -2.99
C GLU A 254 5.48 -26.60 -4.18
N VAL A 255 6.39 -25.67 -3.92
CA VAL A 255 6.82 -24.66 -4.87
C VAL A 255 8.33 -24.60 -4.80
N ALA A 256 9.00 -24.55 -5.96
CA ALA A 256 10.44 -24.40 -6.05
C ALA A 256 10.87 -23.04 -5.49
N ASP A 257 12.08 -22.99 -4.95
CA ASP A 257 12.62 -21.75 -4.38
C ASP A 257 12.75 -20.66 -5.45
N HIS A 258 12.65 -19.41 -5.02
CA HIS A 258 12.59 -18.23 -5.87
C HIS A 258 13.85 -17.98 -6.71
N ASP A 259 14.93 -18.70 -6.44
CA ASP A 259 16.18 -18.68 -7.21
C ASP A 259 16.18 -19.66 -8.40
N PHE A 260 15.26 -20.63 -8.44
CA PHE A 260 15.10 -21.58 -9.55
C PHE A 260 14.20 -21.05 -10.66
N THR A 261 14.45 -19.82 -11.11
CA THR A 261 13.70 -19.20 -12.21
C THR A 261 14.39 -19.37 -13.54
N LYS A 262 13.63 -19.78 -14.57
CA LYS A 262 14.14 -19.94 -15.93
C LYS A 262 14.16 -18.62 -16.69
N PHE A 263 13.08 -17.85 -16.58
CA PHE A 263 12.94 -16.55 -17.23
C PHE A 263 12.03 -15.63 -16.40
N SER A 264 11.96 -14.37 -16.80
CA SER A 264 11.16 -13.35 -16.12
C SER A 264 10.30 -12.59 -17.11
N ILE A 265 9.03 -12.44 -16.75
CA ILE A 265 8.06 -11.68 -17.51
C ILE A 265 7.90 -10.30 -16.87
N THR A 266 7.89 -9.24 -17.67
CA THR A 266 7.57 -7.87 -17.23
C THR A 266 6.23 -7.45 -17.82
N PRO A 267 5.21 -7.15 -16.99
CA PRO A 267 4.02 -6.45 -17.46
C PRO A 267 4.36 -4.97 -17.62
N SER A 268 4.26 -4.48 -18.85
CA SER A 268 4.32 -3.07 -19.20
C SER A 268 2.90 -2.51 -19.19
N VAL A 269 2.65 -1.53 -18.34
CA VAL A 269 1.33 -0.94 -18.13
C VAL A 269 1.30 0.45 -18.75
N ASN A 270 0.33 0.68 -19.62
CA ASN A 270 0.08 1.95 -20.30
C ASN A 270 -1.34 2.43 -19.96
N LEU A 271 -1.45 3.52 -19.20
CA LEU A 271 -2.71 4.21 -18.98
C LEU A 271 -2.86 5.33 -20.01
N PHE A 272 -3.81 5.17 -20.92
CA PHE A 272 -4.25 6.24 -21.82
C PHE A 272 -5.29 7.06 -21.08
N SER A 273 -4.87 8.23 -20.63
CA SER A 273 -5.68 9.09 -19.79
C SER A 273 -6.74 9.83 -20.61
N GLU A 274 -7.97 9.83 -20.09
CA GLU A 274 -8.99 10.78 -20.54
C GLU A 274 -8.63 12.16 -20.01
N ILE A 275 -8.14 13.04 -20.90
CA ILE A 275 -7.74 14.39 -20.54
C ILE A 275 -8.98 15.18 -20.08
N PRO A 276 -9.05 15.65 -18.82
CA PRO A 276 -10.16 16.45 -18.34
C PRO A 276 -10.11 17.88 -18.90
N ASP A 277 -11.19 18.65 -18.71
CA ASP A 277 -11.23 20.06 -19.15
C ASP A 277 -10.49 21.02 -18.19
N GLU A 278 -10.18 20.56 -16.98
CA GLU A 278 -9.59 21.36 -15.91
C GLU A 278 -8.48 20.58 -15.20
N ILE A 279 -7.45 21.29 -14.71
CA ILE A 279 -6.26 20.68 -14.10
C ILE A 279 -6.55 19.98 -12.77
N GLU A 280 -7.58 20.44 -12.05
CA GLU A 280 -7.98 19.94 -10.74
C GLU A 280 -8.73 18.61 -10.83
N LYS A 281 -9.21 18.25 -12.03
CA LYS A 281 -9.91 16.99 -12.30
C LYS A 281 -8.91 15.83 -12.46
N ILE A 282 -9.45 14.61 -12.41
CA ILE A 282 -8.66 13.40 -12.27
C ILE A 282 -8.04 12.97 -13.60
N PHE A 283 -6.70 13.04 -13.70
CA PHE A 283 -5.90 12.51 -14.82
C PHE A 283 -5.68 10.99 -14.78
N TYR A 284 -6.28 10.29 -13.82
CA TYR A 284 -6.23 8.82 -13.71
C TYR A 284 -7.53 8.14 -14.21
N GLY A 285 -8.34 8.86 -14.99
CA GLY A 285 -9.41 8.28 -15.82
C GLY A 285 -8.84 7.72 -17.12
N GLY A 286 -9.64 6.97 -17.88
CA GLY A 286 -9.24 6.42 -19.18
C GLY A 286 -9.06 4.90 -19.22
N GLN A 287 -8.40 4.43 -20.28
CA GLN A 287 -8.24 3.00 -20.59
C GLN A 287 -6.81 2.55 -20.29
N VAL A 288 -6.70 1.45 -19.57
CA VAL A 288 -5.40 0.82 -19.29
C VAL A 288 -5.18 -0.34 -20.25
N PHE A 289 -3.97 -0.38 -20.80
CA PHE A 289 -3.46 -1.42 -21.67
C PHE A 289 -2.25 -2.07 -20.99
N VAL A 290 -2.21 -3.40 -20.97
CA VAL A 290 -1.09 -4.15 -20.38
C VAL A 290 -0.47 -5.05 -21.44
N GLY A 291 0.83 -4.90 -21.65
CA GLY A 291 1.64 -5.75 -22.51
C GLY A 291 2.51 -6.65 -21.64
N VAL A 292 2.49 -7.96 -21.92
CA VAL A 292 3.23 -8.95 -21.14
C VAL A 292 4.46 -9.36 -21.94
N LYS A 293 5.65 -9.02 -21.46
CA LYS A 293 6.92 -9.17 -22.21
C LYS A 293 7.85 -10.14 -21.52
N GLU A 294 8.55 -10.96 -22.28
CA GLU A 294 9.68 -11.74 -21.77
C GLU A 294 10.96 -10.86 -21.83
N ILE A 295 11.71 -10.78 -20.72
CA ILE A 295 12.79 -9.78 -20.59
C ILE A 295 13.99 -10.09 -21.49
N ALA A 296 14.36 -11.36 -21.67
CA ALA A 296 15.55 -11.76 -22.41
C ALA A 296 15.42 -11.43 -23.90
N PHE A 297 14.26 -11.72 -24.51
CA PHE A 297 14.02 -11.51 -25.95
C PHE A 297 13.28 -10.21 -26.25
N GLN A 298 12.42 -9.73 -25.34
CA GLN A 298 11.58 -8.55 -25.53
C GLN A 298 11.90 -7.45 -24.50
N SER A 299 13.19 -7.18 -24.33
CA SER A 299 13.68 -6.16 -23.39
C SER A 299 13.01 -4.79 -23.61
N SER A 300 12.70 -4.11 -22.50
CA SER A 300 12.21 -2.74 -22.49
C SER A 300 13.23 -1.81 -23.13
N SER A 301 12.85 -1.15 -24.21
CA SER A 301 13.67 -0.11 -24.84
C SER A 301 12.79 1.08 -25.25
N PRO A 302 13.34 2.31 -25.34
CA PRO A 302 12.57 3.48 -25.77
C PRO A 302 11.86 3.25 -27.11
N TRP A 303 12.51 2.57 -28.05
CA TRP A 303 11.94 2.22 -29.35
C TRP A 303 10.79 1.23 -29.24
N ARG A 304 10.94 0.17 -28.44
CA ARG A 304 9.86 -0.81 -28.24
C ARG A 304 8.63 -0.15 -27.62
N HIS A 305 8.83 0.67 -26.58
CA HIS A 305 7.73 1.44 -25.96
C HIS A 305 7.04 2.40 -26.93
N ALA A 306 7.81 3.11 -27.76
CA ALA A 306 7.25 4.01 -28.77
C ALA A 306 6.44 3.25 -29.83
N THR A 307 6.94 2.10 -30.31
CA THR A 307 6.22 1.25 -31.27
C THR A 307 4.96 0.65 -30.66
N GLU A 308 5.00 0.16 -29.42
CA GLU A 308 3.82 -0.35 -28.71
C GLU A 308 2.77 0.74 -28.50
N MET A 309 3.19 1.94 -28.10
CA MET A 309 2.28 3.08 -27.97
C MET A 309 1.66 3.46 -29.31
N SER A 310 2.47 3.51 -30.38
CA SER A 310 1.99 3.74 -31.75
C SER A 310 0.99 2.69 -32.19
N LYS A 311 1.25 1.40 -31.92
CA LYS A 311 0.31 0.30 -32.16
C LYS A 311 -0.99 0.49 -31.39
N ILE A 312 -0.94 0.81 -30.11
CA ILE A 312 -2.16 1.01 -29.31
C ILE A 312 -2.97 2.20 -29.86
N LEU A 313 -2.30 3.28 -30.25
CA LEU A 313 -2.92 4.45 -30.89
C LEU A 313 -3.49 4.16 -32.28
N LYS A 314 -2.84 3.31 -33.08
CA LYS A 314 -3.28 2.89 -34.42
C LYS A 314 -4.42 1.86 -34.34
N ASN A 315 -4.32 0.89 -33.43
CA ASN A 315 -5.35 -0.13 -33.18
C ASN A 315 -6.62 0.43 -32.54
N SER A 316 -6.57 1.63 -31.92
CA SER A 316 -7.79 2.35 -31.53
C SER A 316 -8.53 3.00 -32.72
N PHE A 317 -7.99 2.93 -33.95
CA PHE A 317 -8.58 3.56 -35.12
C PHE A 317 -8.77 2.70 -36.38
N LEU A 318 -8.09 1.57 -36.63
CA LEU A 318 -8.39 0.74 -37.83
C LEU A 318 -8.05 -0.76 -37.66
N GLU A 319 -8.93 -1.61 -38.22
CA GLU A 319 -8.80 -3.08 -38.39
C GLU A 319 -7.98 -3.47 -39.64
N ASN A 320 -7.31 -4.64 -39.53
CA ASN A 320 -6.81 -5.57 -40.58
C ASN A 320 -5.62 -5.19 -41.49
N GLY A 321 -4.64 -6.10 -41.57
CA GLY A 321 -3.67 -6.16 -42.69
C GLY A 321 -2.37 -6.95 -42.46
N GLU A 322 -2.44 -8.29 -42.52
CA GLU A 322 -1.42 -9.21 -43.08
C GLU A 322 0.07 -9.12 -42.61
N ILE A 323 0.43 -9.89 -41.58
CA ILE A 323 1.83 -10.14 -41.16
C ILE A 323 2.12 -11.64 -41.30
N ARG A 324 2.61 -12.09 -42.46
CA ARG A 324 2.90 -13.53 -42.70
C ARG A 324 4.18 -13.87 -43.46
N LYS A 325 5.15 -12.96 -43.64
CA LYS A 325 6.33 -13.26 -44.49
C LYS A 325 7.71 -12.96 -43.89
N LEU A 326 7.87 -12.97 -42.57
CA LEU A 326 9.17 -12.63 -41.94
C LEU A 326 9.69 -13.63 -40.90
N ALA A 327 9.06 -14.81 -40.78
CA ALA A 327 9.46 -15.83 -39.81
C ALA A 327 10.51 -16.85 -40.30
N GLU A 328 11.07 -16.68 -41.51
CA GLU A 328 11.78 -17.77 -42.19
C GLU A 328 13.27 -17.96 -41.82
N LYS A 329 13.88 -17.16 -40.93
CA LYS A 329 15.36 -17.20 -40.83
C LYS A 329 15.98 -18.04 -39.71
N TYR A 330 15.41 -18.15 -38.50
CA TYR A 330 15.91 -19.08 -37.45
C TYR A 330 14.80 -19.39 -36.41
N PRO A 331 13.93 -20.40 -36.62
CA PRO A 331 12.66 -20.53 -35.88
C PRO A 331 12.76 -21.19 -34.49
N THR A 332 13.59 -22.23 -34.33
CA THR A 332 13.29 -23.23 -33.29
C THR A 332 13.53 -22.76 -31.86
N VAL A 333 14.55 -21.94 -31.59
CA VAL A 333 14.88 -21.58 -30.18
C VAL A 333 14.00 -20.46 -29.63
N GLU A 334 13.70 -19.45 -30.43
CA GLU A 334 12.80 -18.37 -30.00
C GLU A 334 11.35 -18.87 -29.90
N GLU A 335 10.91 -19.69 -30.85
CA GLU A 335 9.59 -20.32 -30.86
C GLU A 335 9.42 -21.28 -29.68
N GLU A 336 10.40 -22.14 -29.40
CA GLU A 336 10.36 -23.04 -28.22
C GLU A 336 10.29 -22.28 -26.89
N VAL A 337 11.00 -21.16 -26.76
CA VAL A 337 10.92 -20.34 -25.53
C VAL A 337 9.58 -19.60 -25.46
N LEU A 338 9.13 -18.97 -26.54
CA LEU A 338 7.82 -18.29 -26.57
C LEU A 338 6.69 -19.28 -26.30
N ASP A 339 6.70 -20.47 -26.91
CA ASP A 339 5.75 -21.56 -26.67
C ASP A 339 5.76 -22.01 -25.20
N SER A 340 6.94 -22.07 -24.56
CA SER A 340 7.04 -22.42 -23.14
C SER A 340 6.44 -21.36 -22.22
N VAL A 341 6.45 -20.09 -22.63
CA VAL A 341 5.93 -18.95 -21.86
C VAL A 341 4.45 -18.69 -22.19
N GLU A 342 3.97 -19.14 -23.35
CA GLU A 342 2.65 -18.84 -23.88
C GLU A 342 1.50 -19.26 -22.94
N PRO A 343 1.52 -20.43 -22.28
CA PRO A 343 0.48 -20.77 -21.29
C PRO A 343 0.41 -19.75 -20.14
N VAL A 344 1.55 -19.20 -19.73
CA VAL A 344 1.64 -18.18 -18.67
C VAL A 344 1.14 -16.84 -19.20
N ARG A 345 1.48 -16.47 -20.45
CA ARG A 345 0.94 -15.27 -21.10
C ARG A 345 -0.58 -15.35 -21.23
N ILE A 346 -1.14 -16.47 -21.68
CA ILE A 346 -2.58 -16.69 -21.78
C ILE A 346 -3.23 -16.60 -20.40
N LEU A 347 -2.65 -17.23 -19.38
CA LEU A 347 -3.16 -17.16 -18.01
C LEU A 347 -3.18 -15.71 -17.49
N LEU A 348 -2.07 -14.99 -17.63
CA LEU A 348 -1.96 -13.59 -17.20
C LEU A 348 -2.92 -12.69 -17.98
N SER A 349 -3.02 -12.85 -19.29
CA SER A 349 -3.97 -12.13 -20.14
C SER A 349 -5.41 -12.38 -19.72
N ASN A 350 -5.76 -13.64 -19.42
CA ASN A 350 -7.08 -14.01 -18.90
C ASN A 350 -7.36 -13.42 -17.52
N VAL A 351 -6.35 -13.34 -16.65
CA VAL A 351 -6.50 -12.68 -15.35
C VAL A 351 -6.68 -11.18 -15.54
N ILE A 352 -5.84 -10.54 -16.36
CA ILE A 352 -5.85 -9.09 -16.62
C ILE A 352 -7.18 -8.66 -17.24
N THR A 353 -7.69 -9.38 -18.23
CA THR A 353 -8.98 -9.07 -18.89
C THR A 353 -10.19 -9.16 -17.96
N ARG A 354 -10.09 -9.93 -16.86
CA ARG A 354 -11.12 -10.00 -15.81
C ARG A 354 -11.05 -8.85 -14.81
N LEU A 355 -9.93 -8.12 -14.77
CA LEU A 355 -9.75 -6.97 -13.90
C LEU A 355 -10.43 -5.74 -14.52
N LYS A 356 -10.94 -4.87 -13.64
CA LYS A 356 -11.55 -3.60 -14.01
C LYS A 356 -10.74 -2.45 -13.44
N TRP A 357 -10.50 -1.43 -14.25
CA TRP A 357 -10.09 -0.12 -13.77
C TRP A 357 -11.31 0.80 -13.77
N LYS A 358 -11.76 1.17 -12.57
CA LYS A 358 -13.09 1.75 -12.35
C LYS A 358 -14.15 0.79 -12.90
N ASP A 359 -14.80 1.13 -14.01
CA ASP A 359 -15.86 0.32 -14.63
C ASP A 359 -15.48 -0.25 -16.01
N LYS A 360 -14.25 0.03 -16.49
CA LYS A 360 -13.75 -0.45 -17.78
C LYS A 360 -12.86 -1.67 -17.59
N ASN A 361 -13.04 -2.69 -18.41
CA ASN A 361 -12.15 -3.85 -18.43
C ASN A 361 -10.76 -3.43 -18.93
N LEU A 362 -9.71 -4.00 -18.34
CA LEU A 362 -8.36 -3.83 -18.86
C LEU A 362 -8.24 -4.51 -20.23
N LYS A 363 -7.49 -3.89 -21.14
CA LYS A 363 -7.18 -4.47 -22.46
C LYS A 363 -5.76 -5.00 -22.46
N VAL A 364 -5.55 -6.14 -23.13
CA VAL A 364 -4.23 -6.71 -23.36
C VAL A 364 -3.85 -6.42 -24.81
N PHE A 365 -2.58 -6.16 -25.07
CA PHE A 365 -2.05 -6.00 -26.41
C PHE A 365 -0.76 -6.82 -26.56
N ASP A 366 -0.46 -7.22 -27.79
CA ASP A 366 0.75 -7.97 -28.08
C ASP A 366 1.99 -7.06 -28.15
N PRO A 367 3.13 -7.49 -27.56
CA PRO A 367 4.39 -6.79 -27.69
C PRO A 367 4.75 -6.47 -29.16
N ALA A 368 5.49 -5.38 -29.38
CA ALA A 368 5.98 -5.06 -30.72
C ALA A 368 7.03 -6.07 -31.18
N THR A 369 6.92 -6.58 -32.41
CA THR A 369 7.94 -7.41 -33.06
C THR A 369 9.09 -6.54 -33.58
N GLU A 370 10.25 -7.15 -33.82
CA GLU A 370 11.41 -6.43 -34.39
C GLU A 370 11.10 -5.85 -35.79
N GLY A 371 10.29 -6.54 -36.60
CA GLY A 371 9.83 -6.03 -37.89
C GLY A 371 9.01 -4.75 -37.75
N GLU A 372 8.07 -4.71 -36.81
CA GLU A 372 7.24 -3.52 -36.56
C GLU A 372 8.05 -2.37 -35.96
N ILE A 373 9.07 -2.68 -35.15
CA ILE A 373 10.03 -1.67 -34.67
C ILE A 373 10.84 -1.09 -35.83
N PHE A 374 11.31 -1.94 -36.76
CA PHE A 374 12.05 -1.52 -37.93
C PHE A 374 11.19 -0.66 -38.88
N ASP A 375 9.96 -1.08 -39.15
CA ASP A 375 9.03 -0.34 -40.00
C ASP A 375 8.66 1.01 -39.40
N PHE A 376 8.39 1.06 -38.09
CA PHE A 376 8.13 2.30 -37.36
C PHE A 376 9.33 3.26 -37.41
N ARG A 377 10.56 2.75 -37.21
CA ARG A 377 11.78 3.55 -37.36
C ARG A 377 11.90 4.15 -38.76
N ARG A 378 11.64 3.36 -39.80
CA ARG A 378 11.68 3.81 -41.19
C ARG A 378 10.60 4.86 -41.50
N GLU A 379 9.39 4.69 -40.97
CA GLU A 379 8.28 5.64 -41.14
C GLU A 379 8.60 7.02 -40.53
N ILE A 380 9.19 7.04 -39.33
CA ILE A 380 9.64 8.29 -38.68
C ILE A 380 10.75 8.97 -39.48
N LEU A 381 11.72 8.19 -39.97
CA LEU A 381 12.88 8.74 -40.69
C LEU A 381 12.50 9.27 -42.09
N LYS A 382 11.52 8.66 -42.78
CA LYS A 382 11.01 9.15 -44.06
C LYS A 382 10.36 10.54 -43.98
N ASN A 383 9.82 10.91 -42.83
CA ASN A 383 9.13 12.19 -42.62
C ASN A 383 10.05 13.29 -42.07
N ARG A 384 11.37 13.11 -42.07
CA ARG A 384 12.34 14.18 -41.78
C ARG A 384 12.83 14.81 -43.09
N PRO A 385 12.41 16.05 -43.42
CA PRO A 385 13.09 16.79 -44.47
C PRO A 385 14.46 17.24 -43.93
N GLY A 386 15.55 16.68 -44.45
CA GLY A 386 16.91 17.20 -44.23
C GLY A 386 17.88 16.34 -43.43
N TYR A 387 17.86 15.01 -43.61
CA TYR A 387 19.07 14.18 -43.53
C TYR A 387 19.08 13.18 -44.69
#